data_AF-A0A5C0SNW9-F1
#
_entry.id   AF-A0A5C0SNW9-F1
#
_cell.length_a   1.000
_cell.length_b   1.000
_cell.length_c   1.000
_cell.angle_alpha   90.00
_cell.angle_beta   90.00
_cell.angle_gamma   90.00
#
_symmetry.space_group_name_H-M   'P 1'
#
loop_
_entity.id
_entity.type
_entity.pdbx_description
1 polymer ?
#
loop_
_entity_poly.entity_id
_entity_poly.type
_entity_poly.pdbx_seq_one_letter_code
_entity_poly.pdbx_strand_id
1 'polypeptide(L)'
;MEYVDKNLASWAPTTKGRLNEIYLGRGVRSMNHTLDRWLRINEDDANHMLFLGPSGFQKSTTMKAILQEIWLNTRWGRNQEPPLIIIFERKYDRAKAQLVKKTFYDLVRERGEGWLRARMTQVMELKLYIQMLELPAYEGQLGLMGDFALGWENILGWLRYDRQRTLFSLFGIRPQAFPIRRFVFNPTRDPHHIALDSGPETEVVATFIRYERLDFEDVAKVVNINPNTIYAQIIKSAWDEEKARDPDDLVMEAKRIYDEMLEFLEVENKKPPTSLWGVYNVAKSLKKVRWLKVKGKRPLRPARQHENQRD
;
A
#
# COMPACT_ATOMS: atom_id res chain seq x y z
N MET A 1 -16.26 -6.40 -8.34
CA MET A 1 -16.34 -7.71 -9.02
C MET A 1 -16.85 -8.66 -7.96
N GLU A 2 -18.08 -9.14 -8.11
CA GLU A 2 -18.74 -10.01 -7.12
C GLU A 2 -18.21 -11.43 -7.27
N TYR A 3 -17.38 -11.88 -6.32
CA TYR A 3 -17.21 -13.30 -6.06
C TYR A 3 -18.34 -13.73 -5.12
N VAL A 4 -19.57 -13.68 -5.62
CA VAL A 4 -20.72 -14.26 -4.95
C VAL A 4 -20.87 -15.65 -5.53
N ASP A 5 -20.26 -16.63 -4.87
CA ASP A 5 -20.62 -18.02 -5.06
C ASP A 5 -22.12 -18.13 -4.72
N LYS A 6 -22.96 -18.37 -5.73
CA LYS A 6 -24.44 -18.37 -5.64
C LYS A 6 -24.98 -19.61 -4.92
N ASN A 7 -24.34 -20.00 -3.82
CA ASN A 7 -24.82 -21.04 -2.92
C ASN A 7 -24.49 -20.67 -1.47
N LEU A 8 -25.33 -19.80 -0.89
CA LEU A 8 -25.31 -19.36 0.51
C LEU A 8 -25.47 -20.49 1.55
N ALA A 9 -25.61 -21.76 1.13
CA ALA A 9 -25.89 -22.90 2.01
C ALA A 9 -24.70 -23.85 2.26
N SER A 10 -23.53 -23.65 1.63
CA SER A 10 -22.37 -24.51 1.92
C SER A 10 -21.07 -23.76 1.75
N TRP A 11 -20.67 -22.98 2.76
CA TRP A 11 -19.26 -22.62 2.88
C TRP A 11 -18.47 -23.94 3.05
N ALA A 12 -17.68 -24.30 2.05
CA ALA A 12 -16.77 -25.44 2.10
C ALA A 12 -15.34 -24.92 2.28
N PRO A 13 -14.58 -25.40 3.28
CA PRO A 13 -13.22 -24.94 3.51
C PRO A 13 -12.33 -25.27 2.30
N THR A 14 -11.71 -24.25 1.71
CA THR A 14 -10.74 -24.41 0.60
C THR A 14 -9.35 -24.79 1.11
N THR A 15 -9.11 -24.68 2.43
CA THR A 15 -7.87 -25.05 3.11
C THR A 15 -8.17 -25.96 4.32
N LYS A 16 -7.17 -26.23 5.17
CA LYS A 16 -7.37 -26.88 6.47
C LYS A 16 -8.05 -25.97 7.51
N GLY A 17 -8.28 -24.70 7.18
CA GLY A 17 -9.02 -23.78 8.03
C GLY A 17 -10.45 -24.23 8.25
N ARG A 18 -11.06 -23.73 9.32
CA ARG A 18 -12.47 -23.94 9.62
C ARG A 18 -13.15 -22.59 9.70
N LEU A 19 -14.47 -22.56 9.61
CA LEU A 19 -15.21 -21.30 9.69
C LEU A 19 -14.84 -20.59 11.00
N ASN A 20 -14.30 -19.38 10.88
CA ASN A 20 -13.80 -18.54 11.99
C ASN A 20 -12.62 -19.15 12.79
N GLU A 21 -11.89 -20.10 12.20
CA GLU A 21 -10.62 -20.61 12.69
C GLU A 21 -9.52 -20.51 11.62
N ILE A 22 -8.46 -19.76 11.90
CA ILE A 22 -7.26 -19.66 11.07
C ILE A 22 -6.38 -20.89 11.33
N TYR A 23 -5.99 -21.62 10.29
CA TYR A 23 -4.97 -22.64 10.45
C TYR A 23 -3.57 -22.01 10.54
N LEU A 24 -2.92 -22.15 11.70
CA LEU A 24 -1.57 -21.62 11.96
C LEU A 24 -0.46 -22.54 11.44
N GLY A 25 -0.81 -23.75 11.04
CA GLY A 25 0.11 -24.73 10.49
C GLY A 25 0.40 -25.90 11.42
N ARG A 26 1.45 -26.65 11.09
CA ARG A 26 1.88 -27.85 11.81
C ARG A 26 2.88 -27.52 12.91
N GLY A 27 2.59 -27.93 14.14
CA GLY A 27 3.54 -27.89 15.25
C GLY A 27 4.71 -28.86 15.05
N VAL A 28 5.70 -28.75 15.93
CA VAL A 28 6.82 -29.70 15.99
C VAL A 28 6.28 -31.08 16.37
N ARG A 29 6.80 -32.13 15.72
CA ARG A 29 6.41 -33.53 15.92
C ARG A 29 6.53 -33.88 17.41
N SER A 30 5.41 -34.19 18.07
CA SER A 30 5.45 -34.88 19.36
C SER A 30 5.54 -36.40 19.10
N MET A 31 5.91 -37.18 20.11
CA MET A 31 6.35 -38.58 19.95
C MET A 31 5.44 -39.45 19.07
N ASN A 32 4.14 -39.16 18.95
CA ASN A 32 3.23 -39.98 18.14
C ASN A 32 2.55 -39.27 16.94
N HIS A 33 2.40 -37.94 16.88
CA HIS A 33 1.80 -37.26 15.72
C HIS A 33 2.31 -35.83 15.51
N THR A 34 2.25 -35.32 14.27
CA THR A 34 2.41 -33.89 13.98
C THR A 34 1.08 -33.21 14.27
N LEU A 35 1.04 -32.31 15.26
CA LEU A 35 -0.21 -31.66 15.64
C LEU A 35 -0.47 -30.43 14.77
N ASP A 36 -1.62 -30.42 14.11
CA ASP A 36 -2.17 -29.24 13.45
C ASP A 36 -2.59 -28.19 14.52
N ARG A 37 -2.43 -26.90 14.20
CA ARG A 37 -2.73 -25.77 15.09
C ARG A 37 -3.70 -24.82 14.42
N TRP A 38 -4.72 -24.40 15.16
CA TRP A 38 -5.70 -23.41 14.72
C TRP A 38 -5.81 -22.30 15.74
N LEU A 39 -6.15 -21.11 15.27
CA LEU A 39 -6.46 -19.94 16.09
C LEU A 39 -7.89 -19.51 15.77
N ARG A 40 -8.75 -19.58 16.77
CA ARG A 40 -10.13 -19.08 16.66
C ARG A 40 -10.12 -17.56 16.66
N ILE A 41 -10.85 -16.95 15.74
CA ILE A 41 -11.12 -15.51 15.73
C ILE A 41 -12.55 -15.29 16.19
N ASN A 42 -12.74 -14.63 17.32
CA ASN A 42 -14.07 -14.27 17.80
C ASN A 42 -14.49 -12.91 17.26
N GLU A 43 -15.72 -12.79 16.79
CA GLU A 43 -16.29 -11.52 16.29
C GLU A 43 -16.40 -10.47 17.41
N ASP A 44 -16.66 -10.91 18.64
CA ASP A 44 -16.86 -10.04 19.80
C ASP A 44 -15.55 -9.52 20.42
N ASP A 45 -14.39 -10.07 20.01
CA ASP A 45 -13.09 -9.77 20.61
C ASP A 45 -12.20 -8.90 19.71
N ALA A 46 -11.43 -8.01 20.33
CA ALA A 46 -10.31 -7.34 19.66
C ALA A 46 -9.12 -8.32 19.52
N ASN A 47 -9.08 -9.05 18.42
CA ASN A 47 -8.04 -10.05 18.14
C ASN A 47 -6.71 -9.38 17.70
N HIS A 48 -5.86 -9.02 18.65
CA HIS A 48 -4.54 -8.45 18.38
C HIS A 48 -3.46 -9.54 18.20
N MET A 49 -2.69 -9.46 17.11
CA MET A 49 -1.58 -10.39 16.84
C MET A 49 -0.26 -9.63 16.66
N LEU A 50 0.82 -10.14 17.26
CA LEU A 50 2.16 -9.57 17.15
C LEU A 50 3.13 -10.59 16.54
N PHE A 51 3.82 -10.19 15.47
CA PHE A 51 4.86 -11.00 14.81
C PHE A 51 6.25 -10.46 15.12
N LEU A 52 6.98 -11.13 16.01
CA LEU A 52 8.37 -10.78 16.36
C LEU A 52 9.36 -11.75 15.74
N GLY A 53 10.49 -11.22 15.26
CA GLY A 53 11.59 -12.02 14.74
C GLY A 53 12.61 -11.17 13.99
N PRO A 54 13.86 -11.63 13.84
CA PRO A 54 14.90 -10.87 13.15
C PRO A 54 14.63 -10.79 11.64
N SER A 55 15.46 -10.04 10.92
CA SER A 55 15.42 -10.00 9.45
C SER A 55 15.70 -11.40 8.87
N GLY A 56 15.10 -11.76 7.75
CA GLY A 56 15.28 -13.08 7.11
C GLY A 56 14.40 -14.21 7.66
N PHE A 57 13.72 -14.04 8.80
CA PHE A 57 12.80 -15.04 9.39
C PHE A 57 11.43 -15.12 8.72
N GLN A 58 11.31 -14.60 7.49
CA GLN A 58 10.13 -14.76 6.64
C GLN A 58 8.80 -14.27 7.24
N LYS A 59 8.86 -13.30 8.19
CA LYS A 59 7.69 -12.70 8.84
C LYS A 59 6.59 -12.31 7.86
N SER A 60 6.95 -11.58 6.80
CA SER A 60 5.98 -11.13 5.79
C SER A 60 5.35 -12.30 5.02
N THR A 61 6.06 -13.41 4.82
CA THR A 61 5.51 -14.62 4.18
C THR A 61 4.51 -15.32 5.10
N THR A 62 4.83 -15.44 6.40
CA THR A 62 3.90 -15.97 7.41
C THR A 62 2.66 -15.09 7.55
N MET A 63 2.83 -13.76 7.57
CA MET A 63 1.72 -12.81 7.59
C MET A 63 0.84 -12.98 6.35
N LYS A 64 1.41 -13.11 5.15
CA LYS A 64 0.64 -13.39 3.92
C LYS A 64 -0.17 -14.69 4.02
N ALA A 65 0.42 -15.76 4.55
CA ALA A 65 -0.26 -17.04 4.75
C ALA A 65 -1.46 -16.88 5.71
N ILE A 66 -1.27 -16.15 6.81
CA ILE A 66 -2.34 -15.88 7.78
C ILE A 66 -3.42 -14.98 7.21
N LEU A 67 -3.07 -13.94 6.44
CA LEU A 67 -4.04 -13.08 5.76
C LEU A 67 -4.88 -13.87 4.76
N GLN A 68 -4.26 -14.80 4.03
CA GLN A 68 -4.96 -15.73 3.14
C GLN A 68 -5.94 -16.61 3.93
N GLU A 69 -5.52 -17.18 5.06
CA GLU A 69 -6.40 -17.98 5.91
C GLU A 69 -7.59 -17.17 6.47
N ILE A 70 -7.34 -15.94 6.92
CA ILE A 70 -8.41 -15.01 7.37
C ILE A 70 -9.39 -14.73 6.24
N TRP A 71 -8.89 -14.37 5.07
CA TRP A 71 -9.73 -14.06 3.92
C TRP A 71 -10.59 -15.25 3.47
N LEU A 72 -10.05 -16.48 3.53
CA LEU A 72 -10.77 -17.67 3.08
C LEU A 72 -11.76 -18.21 4.13
N ASN A 73 -11.39 -18.13 5.41
CA ASN A 73 -12.07 -18.88 6.47
C ASN A 73 -12.85 -18.02 7.47
N THR A 74 -12.74 -16.70 7.43
CA THR A 74 -13.50 -15.81 8.31
C THR A 74 -14.72 -15.25 7.59
N ARG A 75 -15.91 -15.40 8.18
CA ARG A 75 -17.16 -14.82 7.67
C ARG A 75 -18.02 -14.35 8.86
N TRP A 76 -18.48 -13.10 8.79
CA TRP A 76 -19.22 -12.45 9.88
C TRP A 76 -20.45 -11.70 9.38
N GLY A 77 -21.31 -11.31 10.31
CA GLY A 77 -22.57 -10.63 10.01
C GLY A 77 -23.63 -11.54 9.39
N ARG A 78 -24.81 -10.94 9.14
CA ARG A 78 -25.99 -11.67 8.66
C ARG A 78 -25.82 -12.29 7.27
N ASN A 79 -24.95 -11.70 6.45
CA ASN A 79 -24.73 -12.13 5.06
C ASN A 79 -23.46 -12.98 4.88
N GLN A 80 -22.78 -13.37 5.98
CA GLN A 80 -21.51 -14.12 5.91
C GLN A 80 -20.51 -13.39 4.99
N GLU A 81 -20.22 -12.13 5.30
CA GLU A 81 -19.37 -11.29 4.45
C GLU A 81 -17.89 -11.59 4.71
N PRO A 82 -17.02 -11.53 3.68
CA PRO A 82 -15.58 -11.64 3.87
C PRO A 82 -15.03 -10.42 4.65
N PRO A 83 -13.92 -10.58 5.38
CA PRO A 83 -13.35 -9.50 6.19
C PRO A 83 -12.74 -8.40 5.32
N LEU A 84 -12.86 -7.14 5.77
CA LEU A 84 -12.08 -6.03 5.23
C LEU A 84 -10.66 -6.06 5.81
N ILE A 85 -9.67 -6.32 4.97
CA ILE A 85 -8.26 -6.35 5.36
C ILE A 85 -7.57 -5.06 4.88
N ILE A 86 -7.04 -4.28 5.82
CA ILE A 86 -6.28 -3.04 5.52
C ILE A 86 -4.82 -3.27 5.90
N ILE A 87 -3.91 -2.99 4.97
CA ILE A 87 -2.47 -3.19 5.14
C ILE A 87 -1.73 -1.88 4.94
N PHE A 88 -0.95 -1.48 5.94
CA PHE A 88 -0.02 -0.36 5.84
C PHE A 88 1.39 -0.90 5.62
N GLU A 89 1.87 -0.81 4.38
CA GLU A 89 3.20 -1.26 3.98
C GLU A 89 4.14 -0.05 3.84
N ARG A 90 5.17 0.02 4.69
CA ARG A 90 6.25 1.03 4.58
C ARG A 90 7.45 0.53 3.77
N LYS A 91 7.67 -0.79 3.73
CA LYS A 91 8.91 -1.40 3.22
C LYS A 91 8.74 -1.85 1.77
N TYR A 92 9.70 -1.48 0.93
CA TYR A 92 9.89 -2.04 -0.40
C TYR A 92 11.18 -2.87 -0.40
N ASP A 93 11.08 -4.17 -0.68
CA ASP A 93 12.21 -5.10 -0.51
C ASP A 93 12.74 -5.58 -1.86
N ARG A 94 13.84 -4.96 -2.32
CA ARG A 94 14.53 -5.36 -3.55
C ARG A 94 14.99 -6.81 -3.52
N ALA A 95 15.40 -7.31 -2.35
CA ALA A 95 15.85 -8.70 -2.22
C ALA A 95 14.69 -9.68 -2.44
N LYS A 96 13.47 -9.32 -2.05
CA LYS A 96 12.29 -10.16 -2.27
C LYS A 96 11.95 -10.34 -3.75
N ALA A 97 11.96 -9.28 -4.54
CA ALA A 97 11.69 -9.40 -5.98
C ALA A 97 12.75 -10.24 -6.70
N GLN A 98 14.02 -10.10 -6.31
CA GLN A 98 15.08 -10.99 -6.81
C GLN A 98 14.87 -12.44 -6.37
N LEU A 99 14.39 -12.67 -5.14
CA LEU A 99 14.06 -14.00 -4.66
C LEU A 99 12.88 -14.60 -5.43
N VAL A 100 11.85 -13.82 -5.75
CA VAL A 100 10.70 -14.24 -6.58
C VAL A 100 11.19 -14.68 -7.97
N LYS A 101 11.97 -13.82 -8.63
CA LYS A 101 12.60 -14.12 -9.93
C LYS A 101 13.42 -15.39 -9.89
N LYS A 102 14.31 -15.52 -8.90
CA LYS A 102 15.14 -16.72 -8.72
C LYS A 102 14.28 -17.97 -8.52
N THR A 103 13.31 -17.90 -7.62
CA THR A 103 12.39 -19.02 -7.31
C THR A 103 11.62 -19.46 -8.54
N PHE A 104 11.13 -18.52 -9.34
CA PHE A 104 10.44 -18.81 -10.59
C PHE A 104 11.32 -19.63 -11.54
N TYR A 105 12.53 -19.13 -11.86
CA TYR A 105 13.43 -19.82 -12.78
C TYR A 105 13.95 -21.16 -12.23
N ASP A 106 14.22 -21.25 -10.93
CA ASP A 106 14.63 -22.50 -10.29
C ASP A 106 13.52 -23.57 -10.38
N LEU A 107 12.26 -23.21 -10.09
CA LEU A 107 11.13 -24.13 -10.22
C LEU A 107 10.89 -24.55 -11.67
N VAL A 108 11.00 -23.64 -12.63
CA VAL A 108 10.87 -23.95 -14.07
C VAL A 108 11.98 -24.92 -14.50
N ARG A 109 13.22 -24.71 -14.06
CA ARG A 109 14.36 -25.59 -14.38
C ARG A 109 14.22 -26.98 -13.75
N GLU A 110 13.80 -27.05 -12.49
CA GLU A 110 13.75 -28.31 -11.73
C GLU A 110 12.49 -29.15 -12.01
N ARG A 111 11.36 -28.50 -12.30
CA ARG A 111 10.04 -29.16 -12.39
C ARG A 111 9.35 -28.95 -13.74
N GLY A 112 9.80 -28.00 -14.55
CA GLY A 112 9.18 -27.64 -15.82
C GLY A 112 8.01 -26.67 -15.67
N GLU A 113 7.77 -25.87 -16.70
CA GLU A 113 6.69 -24.87 -16.73
C GLU A 113 5.30 -25.51 -16.60
N GLY A 114 5.09 -26.69 -17.18
CA GLY A 114 3.82 -27.43 -17.07
C GLY A 114 3.48 -27.81 -15.63
N TRP A 115 4.49 -28.12 -14.81
CA TRP A 115 4.28 -28.41 -13.38
C TRP A 115 3.81 -27.18 -12.61
N LEU A 116 4.36 -26.00 -12.93
CA LEU A 116 3.91 -24.73 -12.33
C LEU A 116 2.51 -24.38 -12.77
N ARG A 117 2.20 -24.47 -14.07
CA ARG A 117 0.85 -24.16 -14.62
C ARG A 117 -0.25 -25.01 -14.02
N ALA A 118 0.06 -26.26 -13.64
CA ALA A 118 -0.88 -27.13 -12.93
C ALA A 118 -1.15 -26.71 -11.47
N ARG A 119 -0.41 -25.74 -10.92
CA ARG A 119 -0.42 -25.34 -9.50
C ARG A 119 -0.59 -23.85 -9.25
N MET A 120 -0.39 -23.04 -10.27
CA MET A 120 -0.46 -21.58 -10.27
C MET A 120 -1.19 -21.15 -11.53
N THR A 121 -2.16 -20.27 -11.37
CA THR A 121 -2.96 -19.73 -12.45
C THR A 121 -2.24 -18.60 -13.19
N GLN A 122 -1.39 -17.84 -12.50
CA GLN A 122 -0.78 -16.61 -13.01
C GLN A 122 0.65 -16.80 -13.56
N VAL A 123 1.00 -18.01 -14.02
CA VAL A 123 2.38 -18.33 -14.44
C VAL A 123 2.82 -17.47 -15.63
N MET A 124 1.92 -17.20 -16.58
CA MET A 124 2.24 -16.44 -17.78
C MET A 124 2.43 -14.96 -17.50
N GLU A 125 1.54 -14.41 -16.68
CA GLU A 125 1.57 -13.03 -16.21
C GLU A 125 2.82 -12.79 -15.38
N LEU A 126 3.18 -13.73 -14.49
CA LEU A 126 4.39 -13.64 -13.68
C LEU A 126 5.65 -13.73 -14.55
N LYS A 127 5.66 -14.61 -15.55
CA LYS A 127 6.75 -14.72 -16.53
C LYS A 127 6.93 -13.41 -17.29
N LEU A 128 5.85 -12.84 -17.79
CA LEU A 128 5.87 -11.56 -18.50
C LEU A 128 6.37 -10.43 -17.60
N TYR A 129 5.86 -10.34 -16.36
CA TYR A 129 6.32 -9.36 -15.38
C TYR A 129 7.83 -9.47 -15.12
N ILE A 130 8.34 -10.69 -14.90
CA ILE A 130 9.78 -10.93 -14.71
C ILE A 130 10.58 -10.50 -15.95
N GLN A 131 10.10 -10.78 -17.16
CA GLN A 131 10.76 -10.34 -18.40
C GLN A 131 10.76 -8.82 -18.53
N MET A 132 9.64 -8.16 -18.22
CA MET A 132 9.57 -6.69 -18.24
C MET A 132 10.57 -6.06 -17.27
N LEU A 133 10.79 -6.67 -16.08
CA LEU A 133 11.82 -6.21 -15.14
C LEU A 133 13.27 -6.31 -15.68
N GLU A 134 13.50 -7.15 -16.69
CA GLU A 134 14.82 -7.36 -17.30
C GLU A 134 15.03 -6.49 -18.56
N LEU A 135 13.96 -5.90 -19.09
CA LEU A 135 14.02 -5.11 -20.32
C LEU A 135 14.30 -3.63 -20.02
N PRO A 136 15.32 -3.01 -20.65
CA PRO A 136 15.63 -1.59 -20.46
C PRO A 136 14.46 -0.64 -20.74
N ALA A 137 13.55 -1.02 -21.63
CA ALA A 137 12.38 -0.23 -21.98
C ALA A 137 11.43 0.06 -20.80
N TYR A 138 11.45 -0.77 -19.75
CA TYR A 138 10.60 -0.62 -18.57
C TYR A 138 11.36 -0.11 -17.34
N GLU A 139 12.62 0.26 -17.50
CA GLU A 139 13.43 0.82 -16.41
C GLU A 139 12.79 2.11 -15.88
N GLY A 140 12.63 2.19 -14.55
CA GLY A 140 11.96 3.32 -13.87
C GLY A 140 10.42 3.34 -14.01
N GLN A 141 9.84 2.53 -14.89
CA GLN A 141 8.38 2.41 -15.05
C GLN A 141 7.80 1.37 -14.11
N LEU A 142 8.39 0.17 -14.11
CA LEU A 142 8.04 -0.89 -13.16
C LEU A 142 8.78 -0.70 -11.85
N GLY A 143 8.10 -1.08 -10.78
CA GLY A 143 8.70 -1.24 -9.48
C GLY A 143 9.06 -2.70 -9.29
N LEU A 144 9.29 -3.06 -8.04
CA LEU A 144 9.51 -4.44 -7.60
C LEU A 144 8.28 -4.93 -6.85
N MET A 145 8.05 -6.24 -6.77
CA MET A 145 6.95 -6.74 -5.96
C MET A 145 7.16 -6.41 -4.47
N GLY A 146 6.13 -5.81 -3.85
CA GLY A 146 6.11 -5.54 -2.41
C GLY A 146 5.99 -6.80 -1.56
N ASP A 147 6.18 -6.65 -0.26
CA ASP A 147 5.93 -7.70 0.72
C ASP A 147 4.48 -8.17 0.66
N PHE A 148 3.54 -7.24 0.44
CA PHE A 148 2.10 -7.47 0.34
C PHE A 148 1.53 -7.27 -1.08
N ALA A 149 2.30 -7.61 -2.10
CA ALA A 149 1.77 -7.87 -3.44
C ALA A 149 0.88 -9.12 -3.38
N LEU A 150 -0.40 -8.94 -3.04
CA LEU A 150 -1.39 -10.00 -2.79
C LEU A 150 -2.22 -10.36 -4.04
N GLY A 151 -2.22 -9.50 -5.05
CA GLY A 151 -2.82 -9.80 -6.36
C GLY A 151 -1.99 -10.80 -7.17
N TRP A 152 -0.76 -11.09 -6.72
CA TRP A 152 0.06 -12.19 -7.21
C TRP A 152 -0.07 -13.42 -6.33
N GLU A 153 -0.18 -14.60 -6.94
CA GLU A 153 0.02 -15.87 -6.26
C GLU A 153 1.44 -15.92 -5.64
N ASN A 154 1.52 -16.18 -4.33
CA ASN A 154 2.79 -16.13 -3.61
C ASN A 154 3.71 -17.32 -3.92
N ILE A 155 4.49 -17.22 -5.01
CA ILE A 155 5.42 -18.27 -5.46
C ILE A 155 6.49 -18.63 -4.42
N LEU A 156 6.83 -17.70 -3.51
CA LEU A 156 7.80 -17.96 -2.44
C LEU A 156 7.31 -19.03 -1.45
N GLY A 157 6.01 -19.31 -1.43
CA GLY A 157 5.45 -20.42 -0.66
C GLY A 157 5.98 -21.81 -1.06
N TRP A 158 6.55 -21.93 -2.27
CA TRP A 158 7.20 -23.14 -2.76
C TRP A 158 8.66 -23.30 -2.33
N LEU A 159 9.25 -22.28 -1.69
CA LEU A 159 10.59 -22.42 -1.12
C LEU A 159 10.60 -23.56 -0.09
N ARG A 160 11.66 -24.37 -0.15
CA ARG A 160 11.87 -25.44 0.81
C ARG A 160 12.09 -24.85 2.19
N TYR A 161 11.29 -25.29 3.14
CA TYR A 161 11.54 -25.06 4.56
C TYR A 161 12.52 -26.10 5.09
N ASP A 162 12.29 -27.37 4.72
CA ASP A 162 13.17 -28.49 5.04
C ASP A 162 13.31 -29.43 3.82
N ARG A 163 13.94 -30.60 4.00
CA ARG A 163 14.16 -31.57 2.92
C ARG A 163 12.86 -32.10 2.29
N GLN A 164 11.74 -32.06 3.01
CA GLN A 164 10.46 -32.67 2.64
C GLN A 164 9.33 -31.65 2.42
N ARG A 165 9.42 -30.47 3.05
CA ARG A 165 8.32 -29.51 3.18
C ARG A 165 8.67 -28.17 2.55
N THR A 166 7.68 -27.58 1.88
CA THR A 166 7.70 -26.17 1.50
C THR A 166 7.10 -25.32 2.60
N LEU A 167 7.34 -24.01 2.56
CA LEU A 167 6.74 -23.08 3.50
C LEU A 167 5.21 -23.20 3.55
N PHE A 168 4.56 -23.28 2.40
CA PHE A 168 3.10 -23.38 2.35
C PHE A 168 2.57 -24.75 2.77
N SER A 169 3.36 -25.81 2.61
CA SER A 169 2.98 -27.13 3.15
C SER A 169 2.89 -27.14 4.69
N LEU A 170 3.61 -26.25 5.38
CA LEU A 170 3.47 -26.07 6.83
C LEU A 170 2.11 -25.49 7.19
N PHE A 171 1.64 -24.52 6.41
CA PHE A 171 0.35 -23.86 6.57
C PHE A 171 -0.78 -24.57 5.83
N GLY A 172 -0.55 -25.72 5.18
CA GLY A 172 -1.60 -26.45 4.48
C GLY A 172 -2.35 -25.63 3.42
N ILE A 173 -1.74 -24.54 2.94
CA ILE A 173 -2.30 -23.64 1.94
C ILE A 173 -1.62 -23.85 0.59
N ARG A 174 -2.28 -23.37 -0.46
CA ARG A 174 -1.69 -23.23 -1.80
C ARG A 174 -1.57 -21.75 -2.13
N PRO A 175 -0.60 -21.33 -2.96
CA PRO A 175 -0.56 -19.96 -3.41
C PRO A 175 -1.87 -19.56 -4.07
N GLN A 176 -2.44 -18.44 -3.64
CA GLN A 176 -3.62 -17.83 -4.22
C GLN A 176 -3.42 -16.33 -4.32
N ALA A 177 -4.04 -15.72 -5.33
CA ALA A 177 -4.15 -14.28 -5.47
C ALA A 177 -5.46 -13.79 -4.83
N PHE A 178 -5.44 -12.56 -4.32
CA PHE A 178 -6.59 -11.91 -3.72
C PHE A 178 -6.91 -10.59 -4.43
N PRO A 179 -8.19 -10.23 -4.57
CA PRO A 179 -8.57 -8.94 -5.10
C PRO A 179 -8.07 -7.86 -4.15
N ILE A 180 -7.26 -6.94 -4.67
CA ILE A 180 -6.70 -5.85 -3.88
C ILE A 180 -6.90 -4.50 -4.55
N ARG A 181 -7.13 -3.50 -3.70
CA ARG A 181 -7.12 -2.09 -4.06
C ARG A 181 -5.94 -1.42 -3.37
N ARG A 182 -5.01 -0.86 -4.15
CA ARG A 182 -3.84 -0.14 -3.65
C ARG A 182 -4.09 1.37 -3.74
N PHE A 183 -4.11 2.03 -2.60
CA PHE A 183 -4.08 3.49 -2.54
C PHE A 183 -2.63 3.94 -2.61
N VAL A 184 -2.29 4.67 -3.67
CA VAL A 184 -0.93 5.20 -3.85
C VAL A 184 -1.00 6.70 -3.72
N PHE A 185 -0.34 7.21 -2.68
CA PHE A 185 -0.21 8.64 -2.50
C PHE A 185 0.90 9.17 -3.41
N ASN A 186 0.53 10.07 -4.33
CA ASN A 186 1.44 10.71 -5.27
C ASN A 186 2.27 9.70 -6.11
N PRO A 187 1.61 8.91 -6.96
CA PRO A 187 2.32 8.00 -7.83
C PRO A 187 3.27 8.78 -8.75
N THR A 188 4.55 8.45 -8.73
CA THR A 188 5.55 8.96 -9.67
C THR A 188 5.63 8.12 -10.95
N ARG A 189 4.97 6.96 -10.95
CA ARG A 189 4.90 5.98 -12.03
C ARG A 189 3.44 5.85 -12.45
N ASP A 190 3.21 5.37 -13.67
CA ASP A 190 1.85 5.12 -14.15
C ASP A 190 1.11 4.14 -13.21
N PRO A 191 -0.13 4.43 -12.80
CA PRO A 191 -0.93 3.53 -11.96
C PRO A 191 -1.02 2.10 -12.49
N HIS A 192 -1.01 1.90 -13.81
CA HIS A 192 -0.99 0.57 -14.43
C HIS A 192 0.28 -0.21 -14.09
N HIS A 193 1.45 0.42 -14.16
CA HIS A 193 2.71 -0.22 -13.77
C HIS A 193 2.77 -0.51 -12.27
N ILE A 194 2.19 0.36 -11.43
CA ILE A 194 2.09 0.12 -9.98
C ILE A 194 1.11 -1.03 -9.67
N ALA A 195 0.06 -1.20 -10.48
CA ALA A 195 -0.86 -2.32 -10.37
C ALA A 195 -0.11 -3.64 -10.63
N LEU A 196 0.67 -3.70 -11.71
CA LEU A 196 1.49 -4.86 -12.05
C LEU A 196 2.47 -5.26 -10.95
N ASP A 197 3.06 -4.31 -10.21
CA ASP A 197 3.91 -4.62 -9.04
C ASP A 197 3.16 -5.39 -7.94
N SER A 198 1.83 -5.27 -7.89
CA SER A 198 0.97 -5.82 -6.85
C SER A 198 0.15 -7.04 -7.31
N GLY A 199 -0.10 -7.17 -8.62
CA GLY A 199 -0.82 -8.27 -9.27
C GLY A 199 -1.58 -7.83 -10.52
N PRO A 200 -1.82 -8.72 -11.50
CA PRO A 200 -2.42 -8.37 -12.79
C PRO A 200 -3.84 -7.76 -12.65
N GLU A 201 -4.58 -8.14 -11.61
CA GLU A 201 -5.95 -7.66 -11.35
C GLU A 201 -6.02 -6.56 -10.26
N THR A 202 -4.88 -5.98 -9.88
CA THR A 202 -4.85 -4.97 -8.82
C THR A 202 -5.48 -3.66 -9.28
N GLU A 203 -6.45 -3.15 -8.52
CA GLU A 203 -6.94 -1.79 -8.71
C GLU A 203 -6.00 -0.79 -8.03
N VAL A 204 -5.51 0.22 -8.74
CA VAL A 204 -4.70 1.30 -8.16
C VAL A 204 -5.50 2.59 -8.15
N VAL A 205 -5.68 3.15 -6.94
CA VAL A 205 -6.30 4.45 -6.74
C VAL A 205 -5.20 5.47 -6.43
N ALA A 206 -4.86 6.26 -7.46
CA ALA A 206 -3.98 7.41 -7.32
C ALA A 206 -4.63 8.47 -6.43
N THR A 207 -4.05 8.69 -5.26
CA THR A 207 -4.55 9.64 -4.26
C THR A 207 -3.52 10.74 -4.04
N PHE A 208 -4.00 11.94 -3.74
CA PHE A 208 -3.17 13.08 -3.40
C PHE A 208 -3.71 13.70 -2.11
N ILE A 209 -2.82 14.11 -1.22
CA ILE A 209 -3.22 14.80 0.01
C ILE A 209 -3.50 16.25 -0.38
N ARG A 210 -4.62 16.79 0.10
CA ARG A 210 -4.99 18.19 -0.18
C ARG A 210 -4.43 19.08 0.93
N TYR A 211 -3.94 20.27 0.58
CA TYR A 211 -3.53 21.24 1.60
C TYR A 211 -4.67 21.58 2.57
N GLU A 212 -5.91 21.59 2.09
CA GLU A 212 -7.13 21.76 2.90
C GLU A 212 -7.23 20.81 4.10
N ARG A 213 -6.52 19.68 4.09
CA ARG A 213 -6.55 18.68 5.18
C ARG A 213 -5.37 18.76 6.13
N LEU A 214 -4.36 19.57 5.82
CA LEU A 214 -3.19 19.74 6.68
C LEU A 214 -3.41 20.87 7.67
N ASP A 215 -3.01 20.65 8.92
CA ASP A 215 -2.78 21.72 9.89
C ASP A 215 -1.39 22.34 9.71
N PHE A 216 -1.11 23.43 10.45
CA PHE A 216 0.21 24.04 10.43
C PHE A 216 1.30 23.08 10.91
N GLU A 217 1.03 22.21 11.90
CA GLU A 217 2.01 21.25 12.41
C GLU A 217 2.49 20.26 11.34
N ASP A 218 1.58 19.79 10.49
CA ASP A 218 1.90 18.96 9.33
C ASP A 218 2.75 19.74 8.34
N VAL A 219 2.33 20.95 7.97
CA VAL A 219 3.09 21.83 7.06
C VAL A 219 4.49 22.08 7.57
N ALA A 220 4.64 22.41 8.87
CA ALA A 220 5.90 22.68 9.51
C ALA A 220 6.85 21.47 9.45
N LYS A 221 6.34 20.24 9.63
CA LYS A 221 7.12 19.01 9.44
C LYS A 221 7.51 18.79 7.98
N VAL A 222 6.60 19.05 7.04
CA VAL A 222 6.82 18.81 5.61
C VAL A 222 7.91 19.71 5.03
N VAL A 223 7.94 20.98 5.43
CA VAL A 223 8.92 21.96 4.93
C VAL A 223 10.00 22.34 5.94
N ASN A 224 10.06 21.64 7.08
CA ASN A 224 11.05 21.81 8.14
C ASN A 224 11.14 23.26 8.67
N ILE A 225 9.98 23.83 9.03
CA ILE A 225 9.89 25.17 9.63
C ILE A 225 10.19 25.07 11.13
N ASN A 226 10.99 26.01 11.65
CA ASN A 226 11.07 26.21 13.10
C ASN A 226 9.82 26.98 13.59
N PRO A 227 8.94 26.38 14.40
CA PRO A 227 7.68 26.98 14.82
C PRO A 227 7.86 28.24 15.69
N ASN A 228 9.05 28.46 16.25
CA ASN A 228 9.34 29.61 17.13
C ASN A 228 9.68 30.90 16.37
N THR A 229 9.68 30.88 15.03
CA THR A 229 10.02 32.06 14.22
C THR A 229 8.79 32.94 13.96
N ILE A 230 8.99 34.25 13.78
CA ILE A 230 7.89 35.19 13.49
C ILE A 230 7.14 34.79 12.22
N TYR A 231 7.85 34.42 11.15
CA TYR A 231 7.20 33.98 9.92
C TYR A 231 6.42 32.67 10.09
N ALA A 232 6.84 31.78 10.99
CA ALA A 232 6.07 30.58 11.33
C ALA A 232 4.74 30.91 12.00
N GLN A 233 4.72 31.91 12.90
CA GLN A 233 3.48 32.37 13.53
C GLN A 233 2.54 33.02 12.51
N ILE A 234 3.08 33.84 11.60
CA ILE A 234 2.29 34.44 10.51
C ILE A 234 1.69 33.35 9.60
N ILE A 235 2.48 32.34 9.24
CA ILE A 235 1.99 31.20 8.45
C ILE A 235 0.91 30.45 9.22
N LYS A 236 1.10 30.22 10.52
CA LYS A 236 0.11 29.52 11.35
C LYS A 236 -1.23 30.26 11.36
N SER A 237 -1.23 31.57 11.60
CA SER A 237 -2.46 32.38 11.54
C SER A 237 -3.10 32.34 10.15
N ALA A 238 -2.32 32.56 9.09
CA ALA A 238 -2.84 32.47 7.72
C ALA A 238 -3.43 31.07 7.41
N TRP A 239 -2.77 30.00 7.85
CA TRP A 239 -3.10 28.63 7.47
C TRP A 239 -4.24 28.02 8.29
N ASP A 240 -4.25 28.23 9.59
CA ASP A 240 -5.18 27.59 10.53
C ASP A 240 -6.31 28.50 10.97
N GLU A 241 -6.10 29.82 11.10
CA GLU A 241 -7.16 30.76 11.48
C GLU A 241 -7.90 31.20 10.21
N GLU A 242 -7.18 31.79 9.25
CA GLU A 242 -7.76 32.34 8.01
C GLU A 242 -8.00 31.29 6.91
N LYS A 243 -7.54 30.04 7.13
CA LYS A 243 -7.69 28.92 6.19
C LYS A 243 -7.13 29.20 4.79
N ALA A 244 -6.14 30.09 4.66
CA ALA A 244 -5.36 30.33 3.44
C ALA A 244 -4.36 29.20 3.19
N ARG A 245 -4.90 28.02 2.84
CA ARG A 245 -4.16 26.75 2.67
C ARG A 245 -3.61 26.53 1.25
N ASP A 246 -3.86 27.46 0.34
CA ASP A 246 -3.21 27.46 -0.98
C ASP A 246 -1.84 28.15 -0.84
N PRO A 247 -0.72 27.61 -1.35
CA PRO A 247 0.56 28.31 -1.31
C PRO A 247 0.55 29.70 -1.98
N ASP A 248 -0.33 29.94 -2.96
CA ASP A 248 -0.52 31.28 -3.55
C ASP A 248 -1.31 32.20 -2.61
N ASP A 249 -2.44 31.73 -2.08
CA ASP A 249 -3.27 32.49 -1.12
C ASP A 249 -2.46 32.79 0.17
N LEU A 250 -1.61 31.86 0.62
CA LEU A 250 -0.79 31.98 1.82
C LEU A 250 0.12 33.21 1.79
N VAL A 251 0.73 33.51 0.63
CA VAL A 251 1.65 34.66 0.52
C VAL A 251 0.88 35.97 0.62
N MET A 252 -0.31 36.04 0.00
CA MET A 252 -1.17 37.22 0.09
C MET A 252 -1.66 37.43 1.51
N GLU A 253 -2.15 36.38 2.14
CA GLU A 253 -2.74 36.44 3.47
C GLU A 253 -1.70 36.75 4.55
N ALA A 254 -0.53 36.12 4.46
CA ALA A 254 0.58 36.42 5.35
C ALA A 254 1.08 37.86 5.21
N LYS A 255 0.99 38.46 4.01
CA LYS A 255 1.33 39.86 3.83
C LYS A 255 0.33 40.77 4.55
N ARG A 256 -0.98 40.50 4.42
CA ARG A 256 -2.03 41.23 5.16
C ARG A 256 -1.78 41.18 6.67
N ILE A 257 -1.63 39.97 7.23
CA ILE A 257 -1.38 39.76 8.67
C ILE A 257 -0.09 40.48 9.12
N TYR A 258 0.96 40.45 8.31
CA TYR A 258 2.21 41.13 8.61
C TYR A 258 2.05 42.66 8.62
N ASP A 259 1.33 43.23 7.65
CA ASP A 259 1.08 44.67 7.56
C ASP A 259 0.22 45.15 8.75
N GLU A 260 -0.80 44.38 9.15
CA GLU A 260 -1.61 44.65 10.36
C GLU A 260 -0.77 44.61 11.64
N MET A 261 0.15 43.65 11.75
CA MET A 261 1.09 43.57 12.86
C MET A 261 2.03 44.79 12.91
N LEU A 262 2.49 45.29 11.76
CA LEU A 262 3.34 46.49 11.71
C LEU A 262 2.58 47.76 12.09
N GLU A 263 1.32 47.89 11.67
CA GLU A 263 0.45 49.00 12.03
C GLU A 263 0.22 49.02 13.55
N PHE A 264 -0.09 47.86 14.14
CA PHE A 264 -0.23 47.72 15.59
C PHE A 264 1.05 48.07 16.37
N LEU A 265 2.22 47.82 15.78
CA LEU A 265 3.52 48.07 16.41
C LEU A 265 4.11 49.46 16.09
N GLU A 266 3.41 50.30 15.32
CA GLU A 266 3.84 51.66 14.93
C GLU A 266 5.22 51.69 14.23
N VAL A 267 5.55 50.68 13.41
CA VAL A 267 6.86 50.57 12.76
C VAL A 267 6.87 51.22 11.38
N GLU A 268 7.59 52.34 11.21
CA GLU A 268 7.61 53.13 9.96
C GLU A 268 8.56 52.59 8.86
N ASN A 269 9.52 51.70 9.19
CA ASN A 269 10.65 51.38 8.31
C ASN A 269 10.40 50.16 7.39
N LYS A 270 9.98 50.41 6.14
CA LYS A 270 9.55 49.39 5.15
C LYS A 270 10.70 48.74 4.34
N LYS A 271 11.73 48.18 4.99
CA LYS A 271 12.64 47.26 4.29
C LYS A 271 11.91 45.92 4.03
N PRO A 272 12.19 45.19 2.93
CA PRO A 272 11.57 43.89 2.69
C PRO A 272 11.85 42.99 3.90
N PRO A 273 10.82 42.57 4.66
CA PRO A 273 11.02 41.88 5.91
C PRO A 273 11.58 40.50 5.67
N THR A 274 12.61 40.11 6.44
CA THR A 274 13.11 38.74 6.49
C THR A 274 12.00 37.73 6.79
N SER A 275 10.96 38.15 7.53
CA SER A 275 9.77 37.33 7.81
C SER A 275 8.95 37.02 6.56
N LEU A 276 8.59 38.01 5.74
CA LEU A 276 7.84 37.78 4.49
C LEU A 276 8.66 36.99 3.47
N TRP A 277 9.98 37.18 3.45
CA TRP A 277 10.87 36.35 2.66
C TRP A 277 10.88 34.88 3.13
N GLY A 278 10.82 34.66 4.44
CA GLY A 278 10.60 33.34 5.04
C GLY A 278 9.28 32.69 4.58
N VAL A 279 8.18 33.43 4.60
CA VAL A 279 6.88 32.96 4.11
C VAL A 279 6.93 32.60 2.63
N TYR A 280 7.51 33.46 1.79
CA TYR A 280 7.65 33.21 0.37
C TYR A 280 8.45 31.93 0.08
N ASN A 281 9.54 31.69 0.83
CA ASN A 281 10.31 30.46 0.70
C ASN A 281 9.53 29.22 1.12
N VAL A 282 8.71 29.32 2.18
CA VAL A 282 7.80 28.24 2.58
C VAL A 282 6.79 27.94 1.48
N ALA A 283 6.09 28.95 0.96
CA ALA A 283 5.12 28.79 -0.13
C ALA A 283 5.78 28.15 -1.37
N LYS A 284 6.96 28.64 -1.76
CA LYS A 284 7.75 28.07 -2.85
C LYS A 284 8.16 26.62 -2.59
N SER A 285 8.45 26.26 -1.34
CA SER A 285 8.80 24.89 -0.94
C SER A 285 7.57 23.98 -0.98
N LEU A 286 6.43 24.45 -0.47
CA LEU A 286 5.15 23.74 -0.52
C LEU A 286 4.73 23.42 -1.96
N LYS A 287 4.88 24.36 -2.89
CA LYS A 287 4.62 24.12 -4.32
C LYS A 287 5.50 23.03 -4.94
N LYS A 288 6.68 22.76 -4.36
CA LYS A 288 7.57 21.67 -4.79
C LYS A 288 7.19 20.33 -4.15
N VAL A 289 6.34 20.31 -3.13
CA VAL A 289 5.87 19.08 -2.48
C VAL A 289 4.85 18.39 -3.38
N ARG A 290 5.35 17.49 -4.23
CA ARG A 290 4.58 16.83 -5.30
C ARG A 290 3.33 16.08 -4.83
N TRP A 291 3.30 15.65 -3.57
CA TRP A 291 2.18 14.86 -3.03
C TRP A 291 1.05 15.69 -2.43
N LEU A 292 1.22 17.01 -2.38
CA LEU A 292 0.19 17.95 -1.98
C LEU A 292 -0.50 18.58 -3.19
N LYS A 293 -1.83 18.72 -3.12
CA LYS A 293 -2.63 19.39 -4.15
C LYS A 293 -3.20 20.71 -3.65
N VAL A 294 -2.97 21.74 -4.46
CA VAL A 294 -3.66 23.03 -4.45
C VAL A 294 -5.16 22.80 -4.76
N LYS A 295 -6.06 23.67 -4.25
CA LYS A 295 -7.53 23.56 -4.30
C LYS A 295 -8.10 22.86 -5.55
N GLY A 296 -9.21 22.14 -5.32
CA GLY A 296 -9.93 21.26 -6.23
C GLY A 296 -9.87 21.53 -7.75
N LYS A 297 -8.95 20.87 -8.45
CA LYS A 297 -9.33 20.11 -9.65
C LYS A 297 -9.39 18.64 -9.27
N ARG A 298 -10.60 18.07 -9.27
CA ARG A 298 -10.79 16.61 -9.24
C ARG A 298 -9.76 15.99 -10.19
N PRO A 299 -9.07 14.90 -9.82
CA PRO A 299 -8.21 14.22 -10.77
C PRO A 299 -9.02 13.99 -12.05
N LEU A 300 -8.50 14.48 -13.17
CA LEU A 300 -9.09 14.24 -14.49
C LEU A 300 -9.37 12.73 -14.53
N ARG A 301 -10.65 12.37 -14.65
CA ARG A 301 -11.00 11.01 -15.08
C ARG A 301 -10.16 10.73 -16.33
N PRO A 302 -9.55 9.55 -16.47
CA PRO A 302 -8.91 9.21 -17.73
C PRO A 302 -9.91 9.48 -18.85
N ALA A 303 -9.48 10.28 -19.83
CA ALA A 303 -10.28 10.59 -21.00
C ALA A 303 -10.76 9.27 -21.58
N ARG A 304 -12.09 9.08 -21.64
CA ARG A 304 -12.65 8.12 -22.58
C ARG A 304 -12.24 8.61 -23.95
N GLN A 305 -11.19 8.03 -24.50
CA GLN A 305 -10.81 8.22 -25.87
C GLN A 305 -11.77 7.40 -26.75
N HIS A 306 -12.42 8.15 -27.64
CA HIS A 306 -13.12 7.75 -28.86
C HIS A 306 -14.49 7.06 -28.72
N GLU A 307 -15.53 7.90 -28.64
CA GLU A 307 -16.49 7.90 -29.74
C GLU A 307 -15.76 8.42 -31.00
N ASN A 308 -15.68 7.58 -32.03
CA ASN A 308 -15.82 8.07 -33.40
C ASN A 308 -17.14 7.49 -33.90
N GLN A 309 -18.12 8.38 -34.04
CA GLN A 309 -19.27 8.19 -34.92
C GLN A 309 -18.84 8.45 -36.37
N ARG A 310 -19.70 7.94 -37.28
CA ARG A 310 -19.87 8.25 -38.72
C ARG A 310 -19.09 7.31 -39.64
N ASP A 311 -19.69 6.54 -40.55
CA ASP A 311 -21.03 6.57 -41.17
C ASP A 311 -21.70 5.18 -41.16
#